data_AF-A2EGP0-F1
#
_entry.id   AF-A2EGP0-F1
#
_cell.length_a   1.000
_cell.length_b   1.000
_cell.length_c   1.000
_cell.angle_alpha   90.00
_cell.angle_beta   90.00
_cell.angle_gamma   90.00
#
_symmetry.space_group_name_H-M   'P 1'
#
loop_
_entity.id
_entity.type
_entity.pdbx_description
1 polymer ?
#
loop_
_entity_poly.entity_id
_entity_poly.type
_entity_poly.pdbx_seq_one_letter_code
_entity_poly.pdbx_strand_id
1 'polypeptide(L)'
;MIWPRVIGIAESGWLPKDKKNLKGFMERLRRYVELLEERGYHPYKLDMGDRQESQAPIDHLARGKKVTYNSPISPYYPAHNEAEMTNGLRGNWDFHDGVWQGFHHDDSHNYTFDVTVDLEESKEFHQVYVTWLRNHDQMIYTPQVVKISVSYDGVSWATIYEETYPWDDTAYAYLAKGFQGNASGRYIRYQAYIWKDYPHYMFADELVVL
;
A
#
# COMPACT_ATOMS: atom_id res chain seq x y z
N MET A 1 -3.38 -0.58 28.38
CA MET A 1 -1.93 -0.89 28.52
C MET A 1 -1.61 -2.34 28.94
N ILE A 2 -2.56 -3.13 29.49
CA ILE A 2 -2.28 -4.50 29.98
C ILE A 2 -2.27 -5.57 28.87
N TRP A 3 -3.12 -5.41 27.86
CA TRP A 3 -3.13 -6.26 26.66
C TRP A 3 -2.17 -5.71 25.61
N PRO A 4 -1.34 -6.54 24.96
CA PRO A 4 -1.26 -8.01 25.07
C PRO A 4 -0.20 -8.50 26.08
N ARG A 5 0.43 -7.60 26.85
CA ARG A 5 1.54 -7.92 27.77
C ARG A 5 1.22 -9.04 28.76
N VAL A 6 -0.02 -9.11 29.25
CA VAL A 6 -0.46 -10.19 30.16
C VAL A 6 -0.36 -11.59 29.54
N ILE A 7 -0.48 -11.72 28.22
CA ILE A 7 -0.30 -13.00 27.51
C ILE A 7 1.18 -13.42 27.59
N GLY A 8 2.11 -12.46 27.47
CA GLY A 8 3.54 -12.71 27.65
C GLY A 8 3.90 -13.09 29.10
N ILE A 9 3.22 -12.50 30.09
CA ILE A 9 3.35 -12.90 31.50
C ILE A 9 2.83 -14.33 31.71
N ALA A 10 1.65 -14.65 31.16
CA ALA A 10 1.04 -15.97 31.27
C ALA A 10 1.93 -17.07 30.65
N GLU A 11 2.43 -16.86 29.44
CA GLU A 11 3.38 -17.79 28.80
C GLU A 11 4.67 -17.92 29.61
N SER A 12 5.20 -16.80 30.13
CA SER A 12 6.43 -16.81 30.93
C SER A 12 6.31 -17.60 32.23
N GLY A 13 5.13 -17.59 32.86
CA GLY A 13 4.83 -18.32 34.09
C GLY A 13 4.44 -19.78 33.86
N TRP A 14 3.86 -20.12 32.70
CA TRP A 14 3.38 -21.47 32.40
C TRP A 14 4.42 -22.35 31.70
N LEU A 15 5.20 -21.80 30.77
CA LEU A 15 6.14 -22.58 29.96
C LEU A 15 7.53 -22.71 30.63
N PRO A 16 8.09 -23.93 30.69
CA PRO A 16 9.48 -24.16 31.09
C PRO A 16 10.47 -23.36 30.25
N LYS A 17 11.60 -22.95 30.86
CA LYS A 17 12.58 -22.04 30.24
C LYS A 17 13.17 -22.59 28.94
N ASP A 18 13.42 -23.90 28.87
CA ASP A 18 13.94 -24.63 27.73
C ASP A 18 12.94 -24.73 26.55
N LYS A 19 11.65 -24.47 26.80
CA LYS A 19 10.59 -24.48 25.79
C LYS A 19 10.18 -23.09 25.30
N LYS A 20 10.80 -22.03 25.81
CA LYS A 20 10.49 -20.66 25.39
C LYS A 20 11.01 -20.41 23.98
N ASN A 21 10.10 -20.00 23.09
CA ASN A 21 10.42 -19.68 21.70
C ASN A 21 9.75 -18.36 21.35
N LEU A 22 10.55 -17.30 21.22
CA LEU A 22 10.05 -15.95 20.95
C LEU A 22 9.33 -15.86 19.61
N LYS A 23 9.87 -16.48 18.54
CA LYS A 23 9.26 -16.43 17.21
C LYS A 23 7.87 -17.08 17.22
N GLY A 24 7.77 -18.30 17.76
CA GLY A 24 6.49 -19.00 17.88
C GLY A 24 5.52 -18.31 18.84
N PHE A 25 6.01 -17.66 19.89
CA PHE A 25 5.20 -16.83 20.78
C PHE A 25 4.57 -15.65 20.02
N MET A 26 5.36 -14.90 19.25
CA MET A 26 4.86 -13.75 18.47
C MET A 26 3.79 -14.17 17.46
N GLU A 27 3.96 -15.32 16.78
CA GLU A 27 2.94 -15.87 15.88
C GLU A 27 1.60 -16.17 16.58
N ARG A 28 1.64 -16.76 17.79
CA ARG A 28 0.43 -17.00 18.59
C ARG A 28 -0.17 -15.70 19.12
N LEU A 29 0.70 -14.78 19.56
CA LEU A 29 0.30 -13.50 20.16
C LEU A 29 -0.51 -12.64 19.18
N ARG A 30 -0.15 -12.64 17.89
CA ARG A 30 -0.91 -11.97 16.82
C ARG A 30 -2.36 -12.45 16.77
N ARG A 31 -2.58 -13.77 16.70
CA ARG A 31 -3.93 -14.38 16.69
C ARG A 31 -4.74 -14.03 17.94
N TYR A 32 -4.08 -13.96 19.11
CA TYR A 32 -4.75 -13.56 20.33
C TYR A 32 -5.16 -12.09 20.33
N VAL A 33 -4.38 -11.22 19.72
CA VAL A 33 -4.72 -9.79 19.58
C VAL A 33 -5.92 -9.60 18.66
N GLU A 34 -5.94 -10.26 17.50
CA GLU A 34 -7.10 -10.26 16.60
C GLU A 34 -8.37 -10.70 17.34
N LEU A 35 -8.30 -11.83 18.07
CA LEU A 35 -9.42 -12.35 18.85
C LEU A 35 -9.87 -11.41 19.99
N LEU A 36 -8.94 -10.67 20.59
CA LEU A 36 -9.26 -9.68 21.62
C LEU A 36 -10.00 -8.49 21.01
N GLU A 37 -9.56 -8.00 19.85
CA GLU A 37 -10.22 -6.93 19.11
C GLU A 37 -11.63 -7.34 18.69
N GLU A 38 -11.82 -8.54 18.14
CA GLU A 38 -13.14 -9.10 17.80
C GLU A 38 -14.10 -9.16 18.99
N ARG A 39 -13.56 -9.34 20.20
CA ARG A 39 -14.33 -9.39 21.47
C ARG A 39 -14.54 -8.02 22.10
N GLY A 40 -14.17 -6.94 21.40
CA GLY A 40 -14.34 -5.57 21.87
C GLY A 40 -13.30 -5.12 22.89
N TYR A 41 -12.18 -5.84 23.03
CA TYR A 41 -11.04 -5.33 23.80
C TYR A 41 -10.17 -4.42 22.93
N HIS A 42 -9.43 -3.53 23.58
CA HIS A 42 -8.48 -2.61 22.93
C HIS A 42 -7.04 -2.96 23.32
N PRO A 43 -6.49 -4.09 22.80
CA PRO A 43 -5.09 -4.42 23.01
C PRO A 43 -4.16 -3.38 22.37
N TYR A 44 -2.94 -3.25 22.89
CA TYR A 44 -1.90 -2.55 22.17
C TYR A 44 -1.62 -3.30 20.86
N LYS A 45 -1.72 -2.60 19.74
CA LYS A 45 -1.43 -3.15 18.41
C LYS A 45 0.00 -3.66 18.40
N LEU A 46 0.16 -4.97 18.20
CA LEU A 46 1.51 -5.51 18.04
C LEU A 46 2.11 -4.96 16.77
N ASP A 47 3.39 -4.60 16.87
CA ASP A 47 4.24 -4.53 15.69
C ASP A 47 4.17 -5.91 15.01
N MET A 48 3.55 -5.95 13.84
CA MET A 48 3.24 -7.17 13.09
C MET A 48 4.51 -7.89 12.64
N GLY A 49 5.70 -7.35 12.95
CA GLY A 49 6.91 -7.62 12.20
C GLY A 49 6.75 -7.03 10.80
N ASP A 50 7.81 -7.09 10.01
CA ASP A 50 7.74 -6.52 8.69
C ASP A 50 6.64 -7.18 7.84
N ARG A 51 5.94 -6.37 7.04
CA ARG A 51 5.01 -6.83 6.01
C ARG A 51 5.75 -7.86 5.14
N GLN A 52 5.17 -9.04 4.93
CA GLN A 52 5.83 -10.11 4.19
C GLN A 52 6.27 -9.64 2.80
N GLU A 53 5.45 -8.80 2.16
CA GLU A 53 5.71 -8.20 0.87
C GLU A 53 6.93 -7.27 0.83
N SER A 54 7.31 -6.65 1.96
CA SER A 54 8.48 -5.75 2.03
C SER A 54 9.81 -6.49 2.17
N GLN A 55 9.78 -7.79 2.50
CA GLN A 55 10.98 -8.58 2.78
C GLN A 55 11.82 -8.90 1.53
N ALA A 56 11.19 -8.85 0.35
CA ALA A 56 11.86 -9.12 -0.91
C ALA A 56 11.23 -8.31 -2.04
N PRO A 57 12.04 -7.82 -3.00
CA PRO A 57 11.51 -7.14 -4.16
C PRO A 57 10.58 -8.06 -4.98
N ILE A 58 9.52 -7.49 -5.53
CA ILE A 58 8.65 -8.17 -6.51
C ILE A 58 9.21 -7.98 -7.92
N ASP A 59 9.09 -9.03 -8.74
CA ASP A 59 9.34 -8.96 -10.18
C ASP A 59 8.01 -8.84 -10.94
N HIS A 60 7.96 -7.94 -11.92
CA HIS A 60 6.76 -7.57 -12.68
C HIS A 60 7.15 -6.77 -13.93
N LEU A 61 6.24 -6.62 -14.89
CA LEU A 61 6.54 -6.04 -16.21
C LEU A 61 6.99 -4.57 -16.17
N ALA A 62 6.54 -3.84 -15.14
CA ALA A 62 6.88 -2.45 -14.93
C ALA A 62 8.22 -2.25 -14.18
N ARG A 63 8.85 -3.31 -13.66
CA ARG A 63 10.07 -3.18 -12.85
C ARG A 63 11.20 -2.52 -13.67
N GLY A 64 11.79 -1.47 -13.10
CA GLY A 64 12.86 -0.68 -13.70
C GLY A 64 12.44 0.18 -14.89
N LYS A 65 11.14 0.30 -15.16
CA LYS A 65 10.61 1.10 -16.27
C LYS A 65 10.48 2.57 -15.90
N LYS A 66 10.42 3.43 -16.91
CA LYS A 66 10.32 4.87 -16.71
C LYS A 66 8.93 5.22 -16.16
N VAL A 67 8.91 6.02 -15.08
CA VAL A 67 7.71 6.64 -14.52
C VAL A 67 7.69 8.13 -14.83
N THR A 68 6.52 8.63 -15.25
CA THR A 68 6.23 10.06 -15.35
C THR A 68 5.18 10.41 -14.29
N TYR A 69 5.49 11.37 -13.43
CA TYR A 69 4.56 11.88 -12.43
C TYR A 69 3.81 13.09 -13.00
N ASN A 70 2.49 12.96 -13.13
CA ASN A 70 1.62 14.03 -13.60
C ASN A 70 0.98 14.82 -12.44
N SER A 71 1.01 14.24 -11.23
CA SER A 71 0.72 14.93 -9.96
C SER A 71 2.00 14.97 -9.10
N PRO A 72 2.23 16.04 -8.35
CA PRO A 72 3.46 16.22 -7.59
C PRO A 72 3.55 15.24 -6.41
N ILE A 73 4.73 14.67 -6.22
CA ILE A 73 5.08 13.97 -4.99
C ILE A 73 5.24 15.02 -3.88
N SER A 74 4.81 14.70 -2.66
CA SER A 74 5.05 15.57 -1.51
C SER A 74 6.55 15.68 -1.22
N PRO A 75 7.12 16.90 -1.09
CA PRO A 75 8.53 17.06 -0.73
C PRO A 75 8.83 16.59 0.70
N TYR A 76 7.80 16.38 1.53
CA TYR A 76 7.95 15.83 2.89
C TYR A 76 8.06 14.31 2.90
N TYR A 77 7.54 13.64 1.86
CA TYR A 77 7.49 12.18 1.76
C TYR A 77 7.86 11.72 0.33
N PRO A 78 9.07 12.06 -0.15
CA PRO A 78 9.52 11.67 -1.49
C PRO A 78 9.96 10.20 -1.58
N ALA A 79 9.94 9.49 -0.44
CA ALA A 79 10.69 8.26 -0.17
C ALA A 79 12.19 8.42 -0.53
N HIS A 80 12.91 7.33 -0.80
CA HIS A 80 14.35 7.37 -1.08
C HIS A 80 14.71 8.04 -2.43
N ASN A 81 13.93 7.90 -3.51
CA ASN A 81 14.21 8.48 -4.86
C ASN A 81 12.95 8.63 -5.76
N GLU A 82 13.00 9.47 -6.80
CA GLU A 82 11.88 9.67 -7.76
C GLU A 82 11.51 8.43 -8.62
N ALA A 83 12.36 7.40 -8.70
CA ALA A 83 12.13 6.22 -9.55
C ALA A 83 11.38 5.07 -8.86
N GLU A 84 10.75 5.29 -7.71
CA GLU A 84 10.35 4.16 -6.85
C GLU A 84 9.09 3.44 -7.27
N MET A 85 8.16 4.08 -7.98
CA MET A 85 6.88 3.43 -8.28
C MET A 85 7.00 2.20 -9.20
N THR A 86 8.22 1.86 -9.60
CA THR A 86 8.59 0.73 -10.47
C THR A 86 9.87 0.03 -10.01
N ASN A 87 10.34 0.23 -8.78
CA ASN A 87 11.60 -0.37 -8.30
C ASN A 87 11.39 -1.80 -7.73
N GLY A 88 10.13 -2.21 -7.62
CA GLY A 88 9.61 -3.45 -7.04
C GLY A 88 9.88 -3.61 -5.55
N LEU A 89 10.23 -2.55 -4.82
CA LEU A 89 10.22 -2.51 -3.37
C LEU A 89 8.80 -2.23 -2.88
N ARG A 90 8.39 -2.85 -1.78
CA ARG A 90 7.04 -2.65 -1.23
C ARG A 90 7.14 -2.20 0.21
N GLY A 91 6.29 -1.25 0.59
CA GLY A 91 6.40 -0.57 1.86
C GLY A 91 5.92 -1.42 3.04
N ASN A 92 6.49 -1.19 4.21
CA ASN A 92 6.28 -1.86 5.47
C ASN A 92 5.20 -1.16 6.34
N TRP A 93 5.04 -1.51 7.63
CA TRP A 93 4.09 -0.91 8.58
C TRP A 93 4.49 0.50 9.04
N ASP A 94 5.68 0.96 8.67
CA ASP A 94 6.10 2.34 8.90
C ASP A 94 6.18 3.06 7.57
N PHE A 95 5.46 4.18 7.44
CA PHE A 95 5.54 5.02 6.25
C PHE A 95 6.83 5.85 6.18
N HIS A 96 7.66 5.80 7.23
CA HIS A 96 9.02 6.34 7.23
C HIS A 96 10.08 5.30 6.84
N ASP A 97 9.69 4.13 6.35
CA ASP A 97 10.61 3.08 5.90
C ASP A 97 11.42 3.46 4.65
N GLY A 98 11.10 4.60 4.03
CA GLY A 98 11.76 5.10 2.83
C GLY A 98 11.27 4.46 1.54
N VAL A 99 10.20 3.68 1.56
CA VAL A 99 9.59 3.06 0.37
C VAL A 99 8.28 3.75 0.00
N TRP A 100 7.49 4.20 0.99
CA TRP A 100 6.21 4.84 0.71
C TRP A 100 6.36 6.29 0.21
N GLN A 101 5.75 6.60 -0.93
CA GLN A 101 5.63 7.96 -1.46
C GLN A 101 4.32 8.61 -1.02
N GLY A 102 4.40 9.83 -0.51
CA GLY A 102 3.24 10.61 -0.07
C GLY A 102 2.73 11.57 -1.15
N PHE A 103 1.42 11.58 -1.34
CA PHE A 103 0.69 12.46 -2.25
C PHE A 103 -0.36 13.21 -1.46
N HIS A 104 -0.50 14.51 -1.72
CA HIS A 104 -1.47 15.37 -1.02
C HIS A 104 -2.41 15.98 -2.03
N HIS A 105 -3.67 16.17 -1.63
CA HIS A 105 -4.65 16.84 -2.48
C HIS A 105 -4.21 18.27 -2.78
N ASP A 106 -4.27 18.64 -4.05
CA ASP A 106 -4.07 20.01 -4.51
C ASP A 106 -5.11 20.30 -5.58
N ASP A 107 -5.85 21.39 -5.40
CA ASP A 107 -6.88 21.84 -6.35
C ASP A 107 -6.31 22.19 -7.73
N SER A 108 -4.99 22.30 -7.87
CA SER A 108 -4.34 22.51 -9.17
C SER A 108 -4.25 21.24 -10.04
N HIS A 109 -4.57 20.06 -9.51
CA HIS A 109 -4.54 18.77 -10.22
C HIS A 109 -5.88 18.03 -10.14
N ASN A 110 -6.26 17.34 -11.22
CA ASN A 110 -7.51 16.57 -11.25
C ASN A 110 -7.47 15.30 -10.38
N TYR A 111 -6.27 14.78 -10.11
CA TYR A 111 -6.05 13.57 -9.34
C TYR A 111 -4.95 13.80 -8.32
N THR A 112 -5.17 13.33 -7.10
CA THR A 112 -4.18 13.41 -6.02
C THR A 112 -2.94 12.57 -6.33
N PHE A 113 -3.13 11.43 -7.01
CA PHE A 113 -2.07 10.58 -7.55
C PHE A 113 -2.29 10.37 -9.04
N ASP A 114 -1.27 10.62 -9.86
CA ASP A 114 -1.34 10.43 -11.31
C ASP A 114 0.05 10.09 -11.84
N VAL A 115 0.25 8.82 -12.22
CA VAL A 115 1.52 8.34 -12.74
C VAL A 115 1.32 7.60 -14.05
N THR A 116 2.29 7.74 -14.96
CA THR A 116 2.36 7.01 -16.22
C THR A 116 3.63 6.18 -16.27
N VAL A 117 3.50 4.88 -16.49
CA VAL A 117 4.62 3.96 -16.72
C VAL A 117 4.74 3.65 -18.21
N ASP A 118 5.96 3.74 -18.76
CA ASP A 118 6.29 3.29 -20.12
C ASP A 118 6.96 1.90 -20.06
N LEU A 119 6.24 0.85 -20.49
CA LEU A 119 6.77 -0.53 -20.55
C LEU A 119 7.82 -0.73 -21.66
N GLU A 120 8.16 0.32 -22.41
CA GLU A 120 9.07 0.41 -23.57
C GLU A 120 8.53 -0.25 -24.84
N GLU A 121 7.77 -1.32 -24.71
CA GLU A 121 7.08 -2.03 -25.78
C GLU A 121 5.67 -2.43 -25.35
N SER A 122 4.82 -2.80 -26.31
CA SER A 122 3.48 -3.30 -25.99
C SER A 122 3.57 -4.69 -25.36
N LYS A 123 2.95 -4.85 -24.20
CA LYS A 123 2.88 -6.12 -23.47
C LYS A 123 1.45 -6.47 -23.12
N GLU A 124 1.17 -7.77 -23.07
CA GLU A 124 -0.04 -8.30 -22.46
C GLU A 124 0.16 -8.41 -20.94
N PHE A 125 -0.89 -8.11 -20.18
CA PHE A 125 -0.89 -8.19 -18.73
C PHE A 125 -2.31 -8.44 -18.23
N HIS A 126 -2.38 -8.94 -17.00
CA HIS A 126 -3.58 -9.46 -16.38
C HIS A 126 -3.92 -8.74 -15.07
N GLN A 127 -2.95 -8.03 -14.49
CA GLN A 127 -3.16 -7.26 -13.26
C GLN A 127 -2.38 -5.95 -13.30
N VAL A 128 -3.02 -4.88 -12.84
CA VAL A 128 -2.36 -3.59 -12.57
C VAL A 128 -2.86 -3.07 -11.24
N TYR A 129 -1.98 -2.84 -10.27
CA TYR A 129 -2.40 -2.32 -8.97
C TYR A 129 -1.33 -1.48 -8.29
N VAL A 130 -1.77 -0.66 -7.35
CA VAL A 130 -0.93 0.05 -6.39
C VAL A 130 -1.38 -0.34 -4.98
N THR A 131 -0.45 -0.53 -4.05
CA THR A 131 -0.81 -0.69 -2.64
C THR A 131 -0.93 0.67 -1.98
N TRP A 132 -2.02 0.86 -1.26
CA TRP A 132 -2.29 2.08 -0.49
C TRP A 132 -2.19 1.81 0.99
N LEU A 133 -1.43 2.64 1.71
CA LEU A 133 -1.45 2.63 3.16
C LEU A 133 -2.70 3.37 3.68
N ARG A 134 -3.33 2.80 4.72
CA ARG A 134 -4.31 3.50 5.55
C ARG A 134 -3.83 3.58 6.98
N ASN A 135 -3.71 4.80 7.48
CA ASN A 135 -3.42 5.08 8.88
C ASN A 135 -4.16 6.34 9.33
N HIS A 136 -5.39 6.16 9.83
CA HIS A 136 -6.25 7.26 10.24
C HIS A 136 -5.63 8.11 11.36
N ASP A 137 -4.89 7.49 12.29
CA ASP A 137 -4.22 8.19 13.39
C ASP A 137 -3.13 9.17 12.89
N GLN A 138 -2.70 9.03 11.64
CA GLN A 138 -1.72 9.89 10.97
C GLN A 138 -2.33 10.63 9.77
N MET A 139 -3.66 10.65 9.64
CA MET A 139 -4.38 11.29 8.53
C MET A 139 -3.94 10.76 7.14
N ILE A 140 -3.63 9.46 7.07
CA ILE A 140 -3.28 8.77 5.84
C ILE A 140 -4.49 7.96 5.38
N TYR A 141 -5.01 8.29 4.20
CA TYR A 141 -6.23 7.71 3.65
C TYR A 141 -5.96 6.99 2.32
N THR A 142 -6.83 6.04 2.01
CA THR A 142 -6.87 5.37 0.69
C THR A 142 -7.68 6.18 -0.32
N PRO A 143 -7.46 5.98 -1.63
CA PRO A 143 -8.22 6.69 -2.65
C PRO A 143 -9.71 6.38 -2.60
N GLN A 144 -10.53 7.41 -2.89
CA GLN A 144 -11.95 7.30 -3.18
C GLN A 144 -12.18 6.66 -4.55
N VAL A 145 -11.42 7.10 -5.55
CA VAL A 145 -11.54 6.62 -6.93
C VAL A 145 -10.18 6.15 -7.42
N VAL A 146 -10.16 5.02 -8.10
CA VAL A 146 -9.01 4.56 -8.89
C VAL A 146 -9.46 4.42 -10.35
N LYS A 147 -8.64 4.95 -11.26
CA LYS A 147 -8.82 4.83 -12.71
C LYS A 147 -7.52 4.39 -13.35
N ILE A 148 -7.59 3.37 -14.20
CA ILE A 148 -6.44 2.84 -14.93
C ILE A 148 -6.75 2.89 -16.42
N SER A 149 -5.84 3.50 -17.16
CA SER A 149 -5.92 3.63 -18.62
C SER A 149 -4.67 3.08 -19.29
N VAL A 150 -4.83 2.56 -20.49
CA VAL A 150 -3.75 1.99 -21.30
C VAL A 150 -3.61 2.76 -22.61
N SER A 151 -2.40 2.79 -23.14
CA SER A 151 -2.11 3.39 -24.44
C SER A 151 -1.00 2.64 -25.17
N TYR A 152 -1.04 2.66 -26.50
CA TYR A 152 0.00 2.11 -27.36
C TYR A 152 0.99 3.18 -27.83
N ASP A 153 0.54 4.43 -27.93
CA ASP A 153 1.25 5.57 -28.53
C ASP A 153 1.60 6.67 -27.51
N GLY A 154 1.10 6.58 -26.27
CA GLY A 154 1.28 7.58 -25.22
C GLY A 154 0.36 8.79 -25.37
N VAL A 155 -0.51 8.81 -26.39
CA VAL A 155 -1.36 9.95 -26.75
C VAL A 155 -2.84 9.58 -26.66
N SER A 156 -3.21 8.42 -27.19
CA SER A 156 -4.57 7.88 -27.22
C SER A 156 -4.75 6.89 -26.07
N TRP A 157 -5.69 7.15 -25.17
CA TRP A 157 -5.87 6.38 -23.94
C TRP A 157 -7.23 5.69 -23.89
N ALA A 158 -7.23 4.41 -23.49
CA ALA A 158 -8.44 3.64 -23.21
C ALA A 158 -8.52 3.28 -21.72
N THR A 159 -9.61 3.65 -21.05
CA THR A 159 -9.86 3.23 -19.66
C THR A 159 -10.17 1.74 -19.63
N ILE A 160 -9.42 0.97 -18.83
CA ILE A 160 -9.65 -0.48 -18.64
C ILE A 160 -10.24 -0.79 -17.25
N TYR A 161 -10.17 0.17 -16.33
CA TYR A 161 -10.66 0.03 -14.98
C TYR A 161 -11.00 1.39 -14.39
N GLU A 162 -12.14 1.47 -13.72
CA GLU A 162 -12.55 2.60 -12.92
C GLU A 162 -13.42 2.07 -11.78
N GLU A 163 -13.02 2.33 -10.54
CA GLU A 163 -13.77 1.90 -9.36
C GLU A 163 -13.80 3.02 -8.31
N THR A 164 -14.97 3.20 -7.72
CA THR A 164 -15.20 4.05 -6.56
C THR A 164 -15.31 3.17 -5.33
N TYR A 165 -14.44 3.38 -4.37
CA TYR A 165 -14.45 2.66 -3.11
C TYR A 165 -15.31 3.39 -2.07
N PRO A 166 -15.98 2.67 -1.16
CA PRO A 166 -16.65 3.29 -0.02
C PRO A 166 -15.62 3.88 0.95
N TRP A 167 -16.06 4.87 1.72
CA TRP A 167 -15.25 5.38 2.84
C TRP A 167 -15.06 4.28 3.86
N ASP A 168 -13.83 4.14 4.35
CA ASP A 168 -13.48 3.16 5.35
C ASP A 168 -12.38 3.75 6.25
N ASP A 169 -12.78 4.12 7.47
CA ASP A 169 -11.95 4.65 8.54
C ASP A 169 -11.59 3.58 9.59
N THR A 170 -11.77 2.30 9.25
CA THR A 170 -11.42 1.19 10.15
C THR A 170 -9.89 1.03 10.30
N ALA A 171 -9.49 -0.09 10.89
CA ALA A 171 -8.13 -0.37 11.31
C ALA A 171 -7.06 -0.06 10.25
N TYR A 172 -5.87 0.24 10.77
CA TYR A 172 -4.62 0.37 10.02
C TYR A 172 -4.49 -0.81 9.04
N ALA A 173 -4.28 -0.53 7.76
CA ALA A 173 -4.27 -1.55 6.72
C ALA A 173 -3.43 -1.12 5.51
N TYR A 174 -3.13 -2.08 4.64
CA TYR A 174 -2.71 -1.81 3.28
C TYR A 174 -3.67 -2.49 2.32
N LEU A 175 -3.98 -1.79 1.24
CA LEU A 175 -4.99 -2.22 0.30
C LEU A 175 -4.43 -2.11 -1.12
N ALA A 176 -4.22 -3.25 -1.76
CA ALA A 176 -3.97 -3.30 -3.19
C ALA A 176 -5.27 -2.93 -3.92
N LYS A 177 -5.21 -1.91 -4.78
CA LYS A 177 -6.36 -1.43 -5.55
C LYS A 177 -5.98 -1.36 -7.03
N GLY A 178 -6.86 -1.82 -7.90
CA GLY A 178 -6.62 -1.79 -9.33
C GLY A 178 -7.32 -2.87 -10.14
N PHE A 179 -6.82 -3.07 -11.35
CA PHE A 179 -7.39 -3.90 -12.39
C PHE A 179 -6.99 -5.36 -12.26
N GLN A 180 -7.95 -6.26 -12.52
CA GLN A 180 -7.71 -7.66 -12.84
C GLN A 180 -8.58 -8.08 -14.03
N GLY A 181 -7.96 -8.66 -15.06
CA GLY A 181 -8.62 -9.01 -16.32
C GLY A 181 -7.60 -9.38 -17.38
N ASN A 182 -7.90 -9.15 -18.66
CA ASN A 182 -6.93 -9.26 -19.75
C ASN A 182 -6.83 -7.88 -20.43
N ALA A 183 -5.63 -7.35 -20.55
CA ALA A 183 -5.37 -6.09 -21.24
C ALA A 183 -4.00 -6.11 -21.91
N SER A 184 -3.79 -5.17 -22.82
CA SER A 184 -2.48 -4.98 -23.46
C SER A 184 -2.27 -3.51 -23.84
N GLY A 185 -1.01 -3.11 -23.83
CA GLY A 185 -0.59 -1.74 -24.10
C GLY A 185 0.89 -1.54 -23.81
N ARG A 186 1.42 -0.39 -24.20
CA ARG A 186 2.81 0.02 -23.87
C ARG A 186 2.84 0.93 -22.66
N TYR A 187 1.93 1.89 -22.59
CA TYR A 187 1.83 2.84 -21.50
C TYR A 187 0.67 2.49 -20.60
N ILE A 188 0.89 2.56 -19.29
CA ILE A 188 -0.13 2.39 -18.26
C ILE A 188 -0.19 3.68 -17.45
N ARG A 189 -1.37 4.29 -17.35
CA ARG A 189 -1.62 5.45 -16.50
C ARG A 189 -2.52 5.04 -15.35
N TYR A 190 -2.04 5.25 -14.13
CA TYR A 190 -2.78 4.99 -12.90
C TYR A 190 -3.10 6.32 -12.24
N GLN A 191 -4.39 6.57 -12.02
CA GLN A 191 -4.90 7.80 -11.45
C GLN A 191 -5.72 7.47 -10.21
N ALA A 192 -5.53 8.22 -9.13
CA ALA A 192 -6.26 8.07 -7.89
C ALA A 192 -6.66 9.42 -7.32
N TYR A 193 -7.89 9.51 -6.82
CA TYR A 193 -8.45 10.72 -6.22
C TYR A 193 -8.79 10.45 -4.76
N ILE A 194 -8.35 11.33 -3.85
CA ILE A 194 -8.70 11.25 -2.42
C ILE A 194 -10.10 11.80 -2.16
N TRP A 195 -10.67 11.49 -1.01
CA TRP A 195 -11.94 12.07 -0.58
C TRP A 195 -11.83 13.59 -0.40
N LYS A 196 -12.68 14.36 -1.09
CA LYS A 196 -12.65 15.83 -1.03
C LYS A 196 -12.89 16.39 0.37
N ASP A 197 -13.71 15.71 1.17
CA ASP A 197 -14.02 16.11 2.55
C ASP A 197 -12.89 15.75 3.53
N TYR A 198 -11.92 14.93 3.10
CA TYR A 198 -10.75 14.51 3.89
C TYR A 198 -9.45 14.65 3.05
N PRO A 199 -9.09 15.87 2.61
CA PRO A 199 -7.99 16.10 1.68
C PRO A 199 -6.64 16.06 2.43
N HIS A 200 -6.23 14.88 2.88
CA HIS A 200 -4.94 14.67 3.52
C HIS A 200 -4.02 13.82 2.64
N TYR A 201 -3.14 13.01 3.23
CA TYR A 201 -2.16 12.24 2.47
C TYR A 201 -2.73 10.90 1.99
N MET A 202 -2.36 10.54 0.77
CA MET A 202 -2.35 9.15 0.31
C MET A 202 -0.90 8.69 0.21
N PHE A 203 -0.62 7.47 0.67
CA PHE A 203 0.70 6.86 0.55
C PHE A 203 0.63 5.64 -0.36
N ALA A 204 1.52 5.60 -1.35
CA ALA A 204 1.65 4.52 -2.33
C ALA A 204 3.10 4.00 -2.35
N ASP A 205 3.29 2.70 -2.53
CA ASP A 205 4.62 2.08 -2.58
C ASP A 205 5.08 1.77 -4.01
N GLU A 206 4.33 0.92 -4.73
CA GLU A 206 4.75 0.35 -6.01
C GLU A 206 3.55 0.20 -6.95
N LEU A 207 3.73 0.51 -8.24
CA LEU A 207 2.79 0.17 -9.31
C LEU A 207 3.22 -1.15 -9.96
N VAL A 208 2.49 -2.20 -9.61
CA VAL A 208 2.76 -3.56 -10.06
C VAL A 208 1.95 -3.89 -11.31
N VAL A 209 2.58 -4.55 -12.29
CA VAL A 209 1.98 -4.98 -13.57
C VAL A 209 2.34 -6.44 -13.84
N LEU A 210 1.38 -7.35 -13.71
CA LEU A 210 1.56 -8.80 -13.89
C LEU A 210 0.82 -9.29 -15.12
#